data_AF-D1YFU4-F1
#
_entry.id   AF-D1YFU4-F1
#
_cell.length_a   1.000
_cell.length_b   1.000
_cell.length_c   1.000
_cell.angle_alpha   90.00
_cell.angle_beta   90.00
_cell.angle_gamma   90.00
#
_symmetry.space_group_name_H-M   'P 1'
#
loop_
_entity.id
_entity.type
_entity.pdbx_description
1 polymer ?
#
loop_
_entity_poly.entity_id
_entity_poly.type
_entity_poly.pdbx_seq_one_letter_code
_entity_poly.pdbx_strand_id
1 'polypeptide(L)'
;MLTGDNRKTAEAVAKEVGLTGKVISIHDFNDKTDVNDLAGIADVLPEDKLKMVKLFQQDGYIVGMTGDGVNDAPALKQAEVGIAVSNAADVAKRSGKMVLLEDGLTPIVKILDAGHRVYQRMTTWSLTKLSRTAELTMLLTFGYLCFNYIPMALNAMVIYTIMNNMVTMMIGTDNTHITYKPESWNMLKLAKIAFSLAAGWTVIGFGFVWYLVSHNYAQGTVSTMVYVYLVLSAMLIVLITRTRKFFWQSAPSKSVATVQIIDVLLTFALAILGLAMTKINFANLGLTIIVALIAAIIIDLFYQPIMKNK
;
A
#
# COMPACT_ATOMS: atom_id res chain seq x y z
N MET A 1 29.22 -0.08 -8.32
CA MET A 1 29.65 -0.55 -9.66
C MET A 1 30.38 -1.88 -9.54
N LEU A 2 30.17 -2.82 -10.45
CA LEU A 2 30.83 -4.13 -10.44
C LEU A 2 31.47 -4.36 -11.81
N THR A 3 32.80 -4.42 -11.90
CA THR A 3 33.52 -4.51 -13.19
C THR A 3 34.70 -5.48 -13.15
N GLY A 4 34.99 -6.10 -14.30
CA GLY A 4 36.20 -6.88 -14.53
C GLY A 4 37.42 -6.04 -14.90
N ASP A 5 37.25 -4.73 -15.09
CA ASP A 5 38.36 -3.81 -15.35
C ASP A 5 39.25 -3.66 -14.12
N ASN A 6 40.47 -3.18 -14.36
CA ASN A 6 41.39 -2.86 -13.28
C ASN A 6 40.85 -1.71 -12.40
N ARG A 7 41.32 -1.69 -11.15
CA ARG A 7 40.93 -0.68 -10.16
C ARG A 7 41.08 0.77 -10.65
N LYS A 8 42.13 1.12 -11.38
CA LYS A 8 42.37 2.50 -11.82
C LYS A 8 41.34 2.97 -12.84
N THR A 9 41.00 2.11 -13.80
CA THR A 9 39.96 2.37 -14.80
C THR A 9 38.60 2.49 -14.10
N ALA A 10 38.30 1.56 -13.18
CA ALA A 10 37.08 1.60 -12.40
C ALA A 10 36.94 2.87 -11.56
N GLU A 11 38.01 3.33 -10.90
CA GLU A 11 38.04 4.61 -10.16
C GLU A 11 37.77 5.82 -11.06
N ALA A 12 38.38 5.86 -12.25
CA ALA A 12 38.16 6.94 -13.21
C ALA A 12 36.70 6.99 -13.68
N VAL A 13 36.14 5.84 -14.09
CA VAL A 13 34.74 5.74 -14.54
C VAL A 13 33.78 6.09 -13.41
N ALA A 14 34.00 5.55 -12.20
CA ALA A 14 33.16 5.85 -11.03
C ALA A 14 33.11 7.35 -10.72
N LYS A 15 34.24 8.06 -10.87
CA LYS A 15 34.30 9.51 -10.69
C LYS A 15 33.56 10.26 -11.79
N GLU A 16 33.69 9.83 -13.05
CA GLU A 16 33.02 10.46 -14.20
C GLU A 16 31.50 10.32 -14.13
N VAL A 17 30.99 9.17 -13.71
CA VAL A 17 29.55 8.93 -13.52
C VAL A 17 29.00 9.48 -12.20
N GLY A 18 29.85 10.05 -11.34
CA GLY A 18 29.45 10.69 -10.08
C GLY A 18 29.11 9.72 -8.93
N LEU A 19 29.67 8.51 -8.92
CA LEU A 19 29.53 7.59 -7.80
C LEU A 19 30.36 8.08 -6.60
N THR A 20 29.77 8.03 -5.41
CA THR A 20 30.42 8.42 -4.15
C THR A 20 30.88 7.18 -3.40
N GLY A 21 32.08 7.24 -2.79
CA GLY A 21 32.69 6.12 -2.06
C GLY A 21 33.98 5.61 -2.69
N LYS A 22 34.51 4.52 -2.14
CA LYS A 22 35.77 3.90 -2.56
C LYS A 22 35.53 2.82 -3.61
N VAL A 23 36.48 2.70 -4.53
CA VAL A 23 36.59 1.52 -5.40
C VAL A 23 37.70 0.64 -4.85
N ILE A 24 37.39 -0.65 -4.66
CA ILE A 24 38.34 -1.64 -4.15
C ILE A 24 38.49 -2.79 -5.15
N SER A 25 39.59 -3.52 -5.08
CA SER A 25 39.72 -4.78 -5.82
C SER A 25 38.94 -5.88 -5.09
N ILE A 26 38.43 -6.86 -5.83
CA ILE A 26 37.74 -8.03 -5.24
C ILE A 26 38.63 -8.78 -4.23
N HIS A 27 39.96 -8.74 -4.42
CA HIS A 27 40.92 -9.38 -3.53
C HIS A 27 41.03 -8.69 -2.15
N ASP A 28 40.71 -7.40 -2.10
CA ASP A 28 40.72 -6.60 -0.86
C ASP A 28 39.36 -6.66 -0.15
N PHE A 29 38.34 -7.24 -0.78
CA PHE A 29 36.99 -7.35 -0.24
C PHE A 29 36.97 -8.37 0.92
N ASN A 30 36.62 -7.88 2.10
CA ASN A 30 36.49 -8.69 3.32
C ASN A 30 35.29 -8.25 4.17
N ASP A 31 34.96 -9.02 5.22
CA ASP A 31 33.83 -8.75 6.12
C ASP A 31 33.89 -7.40 6.87
N LYS A 32 35.04 -6.71 6.86
CA LYS A 32 35.20 -5.35 7.45
C LYS A 32 34.94 -4.23 6.46
N THR A 33 34.59 -4.55 5.22
CA THR A 33 34.35 -3.57 4.17
C THR A 33 33.00 -2.91 4.41
N ASP A 34 32.98 -1.58 4.61
CA ASP A 34 31.73 -0.85 4.73
C ASP A 34 31.07 -0.72 3.36
N VAL A 35 30.00 -1.47 3.15
CA VAL A 35 29.21 -1.48 1.92
C VAL A 35 28.60 -0.10 1.62
N ASN A 36 28.36 0.73 2.65
CA ASN A 36 27.77 2.06 2.46
C ASN A 36 28.78 3.09 1.92
N ASP A 37 30.09 2.87 2.09
CA ASP A 37 31.17 3.72 1.55
C ASP A 37 31.75 3.14 0.25
N LEU A 38 31.04 2.23 -0.41
CA LEU A 38 31.52 1.49 -1.58
C LEU A 38 30.96 2.04 -2.90
N ALA A 39 31.81 2.66 -3.73
CA ALA A 39 31.46 3.10 -5.08
C ALA A 39 31.54 1.94 -6.09
N GLY A 40 32.47 1.00 -5.91
CA GLY A 40 32.54 -0.17 -6.76
C GLY A 40 33.61 -1.20 -6.41
N ILE A 41 33.51 -2.34 -7.08
CA ILE A 41 34.46 -3.46 -6.96
C ILE A 41 35.01 -3.75 -8.36
N ALA A 42 36.34 -3.78 -8.45
CA ALA A 42 37.13 -4.01 -9.66
C ALA A 42 37.76 -5.41 -9.67
N ASP A 43 38.36 -5.79 -10.79
CA ASP A 43 39.00 -7.10 -11.01
C ASP A 43 38.04 -8.30 -10.82
N VAL A 44 36.74 -8.11 -11.06
CA VAL A 44 35.70 -9.10 -10.78
C VAL A 44 35.61 -10.15 -11.89
N LEU A 45 35.77 -11.43 -11.53
CA LEU A 45 35.51 -12.56 -12.43
C LEU A 45 34.01 -12.93 -12.47
N PRO A 46 33.54 -13.63 -13.51
CA PRO A 46 32.16 -14.14 -13.59
C PRO A 46 31.67 -14.86 -12.33
N GLU A 47 32.50 -15.74 -11.77
CA GLU A 47 32.16 -16.51 -10.56
C GLU A 47 32.00 -15.60 -9.33
N ASP A 48 32.76 -14.50 -9.29
CA ASP A 48 32.74 -13.58 -8.17
C ASP A 48 31.48 -12.71 -8.19
N LYS A 49 30.89 -12.42 -9.37
CA LYS A 49 29.60 -11.73 -9.46
C LYS A 49 28.51 -12.47 -8.67
N LEU A 50 28.44 -13.80 -8.82
CA LEU A 50 27.49 -14.62 -8.06
C LEU A 50 27.78 -14.62 -6.55
N LYS A 51 29.06 -14.71 -6.17
CA LYS A 51 29.47 -14.66 -4.75
C LYS A 51 29.08 -13.34 -4.12
N MET A 52 29.31 -12.21 -4.80
CA MET A 52 28.97 -10.88 -4.31
C MET A 52 27.47 -10.71 -4.10
N VAL A 53 26.63 -11.19 -5.04
CA VAL A 53 25.17 -11.18 -4.85
C VAL A 53 24.78 -11.94 -3.58
N LYS A 54 25.32 -13.15 -3.37
CA LYS A 54 25.02 -13.94 -2.16
C LYS A 54 25.50 -13.27 -0.88
N LEU A 55 26.66 -12.63 -0.91
CA LEU A 55 27.21 -11.93 0.24
C LEU A 55 26.33 -10.74 0.65
N PHE A 56 25.95 -9.88 -0.30
CA PHE A 56 25.03 -8.78 -0.01
C PHE A 56 23.65 -9.26 0.47
N GLN A 57 23.17 -10.39 -0.04
CA GLN A 57 21.94 -11.02 0.45
C GLN A 57 22.08 -11.52 1.90
N GLN A 58 23.23 -12.09 2.28
CA GLN A 58 23.51 -12.54 3.64
C GLN A 58 23.56 -11.36 4.63
N ASP A 59 24.05 -10.20 4.17
CA ASP A 59 24.05 -8.95 4.94
C ASP A 59 22.66 -8.28 5.02
N GLY A 60 21.63 -8.88 4.41
CA GLY A 60 20.24 -8.42 4.48
C GLY A 60 19.86 -7.36 3.46
N TYR A 61 20.70 -7.09 2.45
CA TYR A 61 20.36 -6.19 1.35
C TYR A 61 19.47 -6.89 0.32
N ILE A 62 18.55 -6.12 -0.26
CA ILE A 62 17.81 -6.52 -1.47
C ILE A 62 18.67 -6.16 -2.68
N VAL A 63 19.06 -7.15 -3.47
CA VAL A 63 20.05 -6.97 -4.54
C VAL A 63 19.36 -6.89 -5.90
N GLY A 64 19.59 -5.77 -6.58
CA GLY A 64 19.35 -5.62 -8.02
C GLY A 64 20.66 -5.81 -8.78
N MET A 65 20.68 -6.70 -9.77
CA MET A 65 21.87 -6.95 -10.58
C MET A 65 21.59 -6.70 -12.06
N THR A 66 22.48 -5.97 -12.73
CA THR A 66 22.47 -5.80 -14.19
C THR A 66 23.50 -6.68 -14.85
N GLY A 67 23.21 -7.21 -16.04
CA GLY A 67 24.15 -8.03 -16.80
C GLY A 67 23.77 -8.16 -18.27
N ASP A 68 24.76 -8.48 -19.09
CA ASP A 68 24.65 -8.57 -20.56
C ASP A 68 25.10 -9.94 -21.10
N GLY A 69 26.03 -10.59 -20.41
CA GLY A 69 26.65 -11.84 -20.85
C GLY A 69 25.99 -13.13 -20.35
N VAL A 70 26.30 -14.23 -21.03
CA VAL A 70 25.95 -15.61 -20.59
C VAL A 70 26.50 -15.91 -19.20
N ASN A 71 27.68 -15.35 -18.90
CA ASN A 71 28.37 -15.48 -17.63
C ASN A 71 27.64 -14.83 -16.44
N ASP A 72 26.77 -13.85 -16.72
CA ASP A 72 26.02 -13.14 -15.69
C ASP A 72 24.71 -13.85 -15.35
N ALA A 73 24.29 -14.82 -16.15
CA ALA A 73 23.04 -15.55 -15.98
C ALA A 73 22.85 -16.16 -14.58
N PRO A 74 23.86 -16.82 -13.95
CA PRO A 74 23.69 -17.35 -12.60
C PRO A 74 23.44 -16.26 -11.56
N ALA A 75 24.13 -15.14 -11.68
CA ALA A 75 24.06 -14.04 -10.73
C ALA A 75 22.77 -13.20 -10.92
N LEU A 76 22.34 -12.99 -12.17
CA LEU A 76 21.03 -12.42 -12.52
C LEU A 76 19.88 -13.26 -11.94
N LYS A 77 19.99 -14.59 -12.01
CA LYS A 77 18.98 -15.51 -11.47
C LYS A 77 18.97 -15.51 -9.94
N GLN A 78 20.14 -15.34 -9.31
CA GLN A 78 20.27 -15.32 -7.85
C GLN A 78 19.72 -14.02 -7.22
N ALA A 79 19.84 -12.89 -7.91
CA ALA A 79 19.40 -11.58 -7.41
C ALA A 79 17.87 -11.50 -7.20
N GLU A 80 17.42 -10.69 -6.24
CA GLU A 80 16.00 -10.38 -6.06
C GLU A 80 15.42 -9.75 -7.32
N VAL A 81 16.21 -8.92 -8.02
CA VAL A 81 15.85 -8.37 -9.33
C VAL A 81 17.05 -8.43 -10.28
N GLY A 82 17.13 -9.49 -11.09
CA GLY A 82 18.05 -9.56 -12.23
C GLY A 82 17.51 -8.77 -13.43
N ILE A 83 18.32 -7.86 -13.97
CA ILE A 83 17.98 -6.95 -15.06
C ILE A 83 18.93 -7.21 -16.24
N ALA A 84 18.41 -7.76 -17.33
CA ALA A 84 19.16 -7.91 -18.57
C ALA A 84 19.08 -6.62 -19.41
N VAL A 85 20.20 -6.17 -19.96
CA VAL A 85 20.22 -5.02 -20.89
C VAL A 85 19.63 -5.40 -22.27
N SER A 86 19.27 -4.40 -23.08
CA SER A 86 18.64 -4.54 -24.40
C SER A 86 19.41 -5.46 -25.35
N ASN A 87 20.73 -5.28 -25.41
CA ASN A 87 21.67 -6.03 -26.24
C ASN A 87 22.21 -7.31 -25.55
N ALA A 88 21.66 -7.70 -24.39
CA ALA A 88 22.12 -8.87 -23.66
C ALA A 88 21.89 -10.18 -24.45
N ALA A 89 22.74 -11.17 -24.18
CA ALA A 89 22.59 -12.53 -24.70
C ALA A 89 21.25 -13.14 -24.26
N ASP A 90 20.68 -14.01 -25.09
CA ASP A 90 19.39 -14.65 -24.82
C ASP A 90 19.36 -15.42 -23.49
N VAL A 91 20.49 -16.00 -23.10
CA VAL A 91 20.63 -16.69 -21.82
C VAL A 91 20.49 -15.72 -20.64
N ALA A 92 21.07 -14.52 -20.75
CA ALA A 92 20.96 -13.48 -19.73
C ALA A 92 19.51 -12.94 -19.64
N LYS A 93 18.88 -12.69 -20.79
CA LYS A 93 17.46 -12.27 -20.88
C LYS A 93 16.51 -13.28 -20.25
N ARG A 94 16.75 -14.58 -20.45
CA ARG A 94 15.95 -15.66 -19.83
C ARG A 94 16.22 -15.84 -18.33
N SER A 95 17.37 -15.37 -17.84
CA SER A 95 17.77 -15.54 -16.44
C SER A 95 17.35 -14.35 -15.56
N GLY A 96 17.23 -13.16 -16.15
CA GLY A 96 16.71 -11.97 -15.47
C GLY A 96 15.18 -12.01 -15.25
N LYS A 97 14.72 -11.23 -14.27
CA LYS A 97 13.29 -10.98 -14.02
C LYS A 97 12.76 -9.79 -14.84
N MET A 98 13.68 -9.00 -15.39
CA MET A 98 13.38 -7.83 -16.20
C MET A 98 14.36 -7.71 -17.35
N VAL A 99 13.88 -7.23 -18.50
CA VAL A 99 14.70 -6.94 -19.68
C VAL A 99 14.48 -5.50 -20.07
N LEU A 100 15.55 -4.72 -20.17
CA LEU A 100 15.49 -3.35 -20.67
C LEU A 100 15.33 -3.36 -22.19
N LEU A 101 14.40 -2.56 -22.70
CA LEU A 101 14.18 -2.42 -24.14
C LEU A 101 14.96 -1.24 -24.74
N GLU A 102 15.32 -0.28 -23.90
CA GLU A 102 16.14 0.88 -24.24
C GLU A 102 17.58 0.64 -23.78
N ASP A 103 18.54 1.22 -24.49
CA ASP A 103 19.95 1.16 -24.13
C ASP A 103 20.24 2.00 -22.87
N GLY A 104 21.27 1.58 -22.12
CA GLY A 104 21.73 2.27 -20.92
C GLY A 104 20.95 1.91 -19.64
N LEU A 105 21.33 2.58 -18.54
CA LEU A 105 20.83 2.28 -17.19
C LEU A 105 19.73 3.23 -16.70
N THR A 106 19.49 4.33 -17.42
CA THR A 106 18.44 5.32 -17.10
C THR A 106 17.04 4.70 -16.91
N PRO A 107 16.61 3.68 -17.69
CA PRO A 107 15.32 3.03 -17.45
C PRO A 107 15.15 2.44 -16.04
N ILE A 108 16.24 2.02 -15.38
CA ILE A 108 16.21 1.46 -14.02
C ILE A 108 15.69 2.50 -13.02
N VAL A 109 16.03 3.78 -13.20
CA VAL A 109 15.53 4.87 -12.35
C VAL A 109 14.01 5.02 -12.49
N LYS A 110 13.48 4.92 -13.72
CA LYS A 110 12.02 4.95 -13.97
C LYS A 110 11.33 3.74 -13.33
N ILE A 111 11.95 2.57 -13.39
CA ILE A 111 11.45 1.33 -12.76
C ILE A 111 11.39 1.48 -11.24
N LEU A 112 12.44 2.03 -10.62
CA LEU A 112 12.47 2.28 -9.17
C LEU A 112 11.38 3.27 -8.75
N ASP A 113 11.22 4.39 -9.48
CA ASP A 113 10.17 5.37 -9.21
C ASP A 113 8.76 4.75 -9.30
N ALA A 114 8.51 3.95 -10.35
CA ALA A 114 7.26 3.20 -10.50
C ALA A 114 7.06 2.20 -9.35
N GLY A 115 8.12 1.50 -8.95
CA GLY A 115 8.12 0.54 -7.85
C GLY A 115 7.69 1.17 -6.52
N HIS A 116 8.29 2.30 -6.14
CA HIS A 116 7.88 3.03 -4.92
C HIS A 116 6.42 3.50 -4.98
N ARG A 117 5.98 3.96 -6.16
CA ARG A 117 4.59 4.40 -6.35
C ARG A 117 3.59 3.26 -6.17
N VAL A 118 3.89 2.09 -6.72
CA VAL A 118 3.08 0.86 -6.56
C VAL A 118 3.12 0.39 -5.11
N TYR A 119 4.28 0.39 -4.46
CA TYR A 119 4.43 0.01 -3.04
C TYR A 119 3.53 0.86 -2.13
N GLN A 120 3.55 2.18 -2.31
CA GLN A 120 2.70 3.10 -1.52
C GLN A 120 1.21 2.83 -1.76
N ARG A 121 0.79 2.60 -3.01
CA ARG A 121 -0.60 2.26 -3.34
C ARG A 121 -1.03 0.94 -2.72
N MET A 122 -0.19 -0.09 -2.80
CA MET A 122 -0.44 -1.38 -2.16
C MET A 122 -0.55 -1.26 -0.65
N THR A 123 0.31 -0.46 -0.03
CA THR A 123 0.26 -0.22 1.42
C THR A 123 -1.05 0.44 1.85
N THR A 124 -1.49 1.48 1.14
CA THR A 124 -2.79 2.14 1.39
C THR A 124 -3.96 1.19 1.15
N TRP A 125 -3.91 0.42 0.07
CA TRP A 125 -4.93 -0.59 -0.24
C TRP A 125 -5.02 -1.66 0.85
N SER A 126 -3.90 -2.25 1.28
CA SER A 126 -3.86 -3.28 2.32
C SER A 126 -4.37 -2.75 3.65
N LEU A 127 -3.93 -1.56 4.06
CA LEU A 127 -4.39 -0.91 5.29
C LEU A 127 -5.90 -0.69 5.27
N THR A 128 -6.43 -0.19 4.16
CA THR A 128 -7.87 0.08 3.96
C THR A 128 -8.69 -1.20 3.94
N LYS A 129 -8.24 -2.23 3.22
CA LYS A 129 -8.91 -3.54 3.17
C LYS A 129 -8.96 -4.21 4.53
N LEU A 130 -7.81 -4.30 5.22
CA LEU A 130 -7.72 -4.88 6.56
C LEU A 130 -8.63 -4.16 7.56
N SER A 131 -8.61 -2.82 7.57
CA SER A 131 -9.42 -2.04 8.51
C SER A 131 -10.91 -2.27 8.30
N ARG A 132 -11.38 -2.26 7.04
CA ARG A 132 -12.82 -2.37 6.74
C ARG A 132 -13.35 -3.79 6.91
N THR A 133 -12.56 -4.81 6.59
CA THR A 133 -12.94 -6.20 6.88
C THR A 133 -13.05 -6.41 8.39
N ALA A 134 -12.09 -5.89 9.17
CA ALA A 134 -12.14 -5.94 10.62
C ALA A 134 -13.36 -5.18 11.19
N GLU A 135 -13.60 -3.95 10.73
CA GLU A 135 -14.73 -3.13 11.18
C GLU A 135 -16.08 -3.81 10.94
N LEU A 136 -16.31 -4.30 9.71
CA LEU A 136 -17.54 -5.00 9.33
C LEU A 136 -17.74 -6.25 10.20
N THR A 137 -16.73 -7.10 10.30
CA THR A 137 -16.82 -8.34 11.08
C THR A 137 -17.06 -8.04 12.55
N MET A 138 -16.31 -7.12 13.16
CA MET A 138 -16.48 -6.78 14.57
C MET A 138 -17.87 -6.19 14.84
N LEU A 139 -18.32 -5.22 14.04
CA LEU A 139 -19.61 -4.56 14.26
C LEU A 139 -20.77 -5.56 14.15
N LEU A 140 -20.73 -6.47 13.18
CA LEU A 140 -21.76 -7.49 13.02
C LEU A 140 -21.72 -8.54 14.14
N THR A 141 -20.53 -9.01 14.53
CA THR A 141 -20.38 -10.00 15.60
C THR A 141 -20.79 -9.43 16.96
N PHE A 142 -20.27 -8.26 17.35
CA PHE A 142 -20.65 -7.63 18.62
C PHE A 142 -22.10 -7.16 18.60
N GLY A 143 -22.59 -6.69 17.46
CA GLY A 143 -24.00 -6.36 17.28
C GLY A 143 -24.92 -7.55 17.53
N TYR A 144 -24.60 -8.71 16.97
CA TYR A 144 -25.35 -9.94 17.23
C TYR A 144 -25.29 -10.36 18.70
N LEU A 145 -24.10 -10.34 19.33
CA LEU A 145 -23.94 -10.75 20.73
C LEU A 145 -24.70 -9.86 21.73
N CYS A 146 -24.75 -8.55 21.50
CA CYS A 146 -25.37 -7.61 22.43
C CYS A 146 -26.86 -7.39 22.19
N PHE A 147 -27.30 -7.38 20.92
CA PHE A 147 -28.69 -7.06 20.57
C PHE A 147 -29.51 -8.31 20.18
N ASN A 148 -28.88 -9.48 20.09
CA ASN A 148 -29.48 -10.76 19.70
C ASN A 148 -30.11 -10.76 18.28
N TYR A 149 -29.70 -9.82 17.43
CA TYR A 149 -30.01 -9.78 16.00
C TYR A 149 -28.86 -9.15 15.22
N ILE A 150 -28.73 -9.49 13.93
CA ILE A 150 -27.69 -8.93 13.07
C ILE A 150 -28.07 -7.49 12.69
N PRO A 151 -27.26 -6.47 13.04
CA PRO A 151 -27.63 -5.05 12.84
C PRO A 151 -27.82 -4.64 11.38
N MET A 152 -27.39 -5.47 10.42
CA MET A 152 -27.43 -5.19 8.99
C MET A 152 -28.04 -6.38 8.24
N ALA A 153 -29.02 -6.11 7.39
CA ALA A 153 -29.67 -7.12 6.57
C ALA A 153 -28.73 -7.66 5.47
N LEU A 154 -28.93 -8.93 5.10
CA LEU A 154 -28.08 -9.64 4.13
C LEU A 154 -28.05 -8.97 2.76
N ASN A 155 -29.19 -8.49 2.27
CA ASN A 155 -29.30 -7.75 1.00
C ASN A 155 -28.46 -6.46 1.00
N ALA A 156 -28.49 -5.69 2.08
CA ALA A 156 -27.66 -4.50 2.25
C ALA A 156 -26.17 -4.86 2.31
N MET A 157 -25.81 -5.99 2.92
CA MET A 157 -24.42 -6.46 2.99
C MET A 157 -23.87 -6.83 1.60
N VAL A 158 -24.68 -7.43 0.73
CA VAL A 158 -24.30 -7.73 -0.66
C VAL A 158 -24.04 -6.43 -1.43
N ILE A 159 -24.96 -5.47 -1.35
CA ILE A 159 -24.82 -4.16 -2.01
C ILE A 159 -23.55 -3.45 -1.50
N TYR A 160 -23.37 -3.39 -0.18
CA TYR A 160 -22.18 -2.84 0.45
C TYR A 160 -20.90 -3.47 -0.11
N THR A 161 -20.85 -4.79 -0.20
CA THR A 161 -19.65 -5.51 -0.66
C THR A 161 -19.30 -5.15 -2.11
N ILE A 162 -20.32 -5.07 -2.99
CA ILE A 162 -20.12 -4.72 -4.41
C ILE A 162 -19.61 -3.28 -4.53
N MET A 163 -20.33 -2.33 -3.94
CA MET A 163 -20.02 -0.89 -3.92
C MET A 163 -18.60 -0.63 -3.39
N ASN A 164 -18.30 -1.25 -2.26
CA ASN A 164 -17.01 -1.11 -1.60
C ASN A 164 -15.84 -1.69 -2.40
N ASN A 165 -16.07 -2.74 -3.18
CA ASN A 165 -15.04 -3.33 -4.04
C ASN A 165 -14.68 -2.41 -5.21
N MET A 166 -15.67 -1.73 -5.80
CA MET A 166 -15.44 -0.76 -6.87
C MET A 166 -14.49 0.35 -6.42
N VAL A 167 -14.74 0.94 -5.24
CA VAL A 167 -13.90 2.01 -4.69
C VAL A 167 -12.47 1.52 -4.44
N THR A 168 -12.30 0.29 -3.93
CA THR A 168 -10.94 -0.22 -3.67
C THR A 168 -10.12 -0.51 -4.91
N MET A 169 -10.76 -0.85 -6.02
CA MET A 169 -10.06 -1.02 -7.29
C MET A 169 -9.44 0.31 -7.74
N MET A 170 -10.14 1.42 -7.48
CA MET A 170 -9.69 2.75 -7.86
C MET A 170 -8.49 3.25 -7.05
N ILE A 171 -8.24 2.74 -5.84
CA ILE A 171 -7.07 3.10 -5.01
C ILE A 171 -5.75 2.83 -5.76
N GLY A 172 -5.73 1.86 -6.68
CA GLY A 172 -4.57 1.61 -7.54
C GLY A 172 -4.22 2.77 -8.49
N THR A 173 -5.13 3.72 -8.71
CA THR A 173 -4.93 4.91 -9.56
C THR A 173 -4.63 6.18 -8.76
N ASP A 174 -4.48 6.06 -7.44
CA ASP A 174 -4.42 7.22 -6.57
C ASP A 174 -3.07 7.95 -6.61
N ASN A 175 -3.10 9.22 -6.18
CA ASN A 175 -1.92 10.06 -6.05
C ASN A 175 -1.22 9.76 -4.71
N THR A 176 -0.09 9.05 -4.77
CA THR A 176 0.69 8.68 -3.58
C THR A 176 1.96 9.51 -3.47
N HIS A 177 2.36 9.81 -2.23
CA HIS A 177 3.63 10.45 -1.94
C HIS A 177 4.74 9.39 -1.94
N ILE A 178 5.73 9.57 -2.82
CA ILE A 178 6.86 8.64 -2.98
C ILE A 178 7.95 8.99 -1.97
N THR A 179 8.57 7.97 -1.38
CA THR A 179 9.80 8.13 -0.58
C THR A 179 10.91 7.36 -1.27
N TYR A 180 12.03 8.02 -1.60
CA TYR A 180 13.18 7.40 -2.26
C TYR A 180 14.11 6.72 -1.25
N LYS A 181 13.54 5.85 -0.40
CA LYS A 181 14.28 5.00 0.53
C LYS A 181 13.80 3.56 0.34
N PRO A 182 14.64 2.55 0.54
CA PRO A 182 14.20 1.16 0.53
C PRO A 182 13.07 0.95 1.55
N GLU A 183 11.91 0.50 1.05
CA GLU A 183 10.73 0.26 1.86
C GLU A 183 10.54 -1.24 2.05
N SER A 184 10.26 -1.68 3.28
CA SER A 184 10.04 -3.09 3.60
C SER A 184 8.62 -3.33 4.09
N TRP A 185 7.98 -4.39 3.59
CA TRP A 185 6.57 -4.65 3.91
C TRP A 185 6.44 -5.36 5.26
N ASN A 186 6.14 -4.59 6.32
CA ASN A 186 5.86 -5.15 7.64
C ASN A 186 4.35 -5.34 7.85
N MET A 187 3.86 -6.52 7.47
CA MET A 187 2.44 -6.87 7.58
C MET A 187 1.90 -6.80 8.99
N LEU A 188 2.71 -7.18 10.00
CA LEU A 188 2.27 -7.13 11.38
C LEU A 188 2.05 -5.69 11.86
N LYS A 189 2.97 -4.77 11.53
CA LYS A 189 2.80 -3.33 11.82
C LYS A 189 1.57 -2.77 11.11
N LEU A 190 1.39 -3.11 9.82
CA LEU A 190 0.22 -2.66 9.06
C LEU A 190 -1.10 -3.22 9.64
N ALA A 191 -1.14 -4.49 10.04
CA ALA A 191 -2.30 -5.11 10.63
C ALA A 191 -2.66 -4.49 12.00
N LYS A 192 -1.67 -4.22 12.87
CA LYS A 192 -1.89 -3.53 14.15
C LYS A 192 -2.51 -2.15 13.95
N ILE A 193 -1.96 -1.39 12.99
CA ILE A 193 -2.49 -0.08 12.63
C ILE A 193 -3.92 -0.19 12.07
N ALA A 194 -4.16 -1.12 11.15
CA ALA A 194 -5.47 -1.36 10.55
C ALA A 194 -6.53 -1.73 11.60
N PHE A 195 -6.17 -2.62 12.53
CA PHE A 195 -7.05 -3.08 13.60
C PHE A 195 -7.36 -1.96 14.59
N SER A 196 -6.39 -1.09 14.90
CA SER A 196 -6.63 0.09 15.75
C SER A 196 -7.63 1.05 15.09
N LEU A 197 -7.52 1.24 13.77
CA LEU A 197 -8.44 2.07 13.01
C LEU A 197 -9.84 1.46 12.98
N ALA A 198 -9.93 0.15 12.71
CA ALA A 198 -11.17 -0.61 12.73
C ALA A 198 -11.86 -0.53 14.10
N ALA A 199 -11.13 -0.75 15.19
CA ALA A 199 -11.66 -0.69 16.54
C ALA A 199 -12.26 0.68 16.87
N GLY A 200 -11.61 1.78 16.46
CA GLY A 200 -12.15 3.14 16.62
C GLY A 200 -13.51 3.32 15.92
N TRP A 201 -13.61 2.91 14.65
CA TRP A 201 -14.86 2.96 13.89
C TRP A 201 -15.93 2.00 14.45
N THR A 202 -15.55 0.82 14.91
CA THR A 202 -16.47 -0.14 15.52
C THR A 202 -17.02 0.36 16.85
N VAL A 203 -16.22 0.98 17.72
CA VAL A 203 -16.71 1.50 19.01
C VAL A 203 -17.76 2.59 18.78
N ILE A 204 -17.51 3.51 17.84
CA ILE A 204 -18.48 4.56 17.51
C ILE A 204 -19.71 3.97 16.83
N GLY A 205 -19.54 3.01 15.92
CA GLY A 205 -20.63 2.31 15.26
C GLY A 205 -21.51 1.52 16.23
N PHE A 206 -20.89 0.87 17.23
CA PHE A 206 -21.61 0.15 18.27
C PHE A 206 -22.39 1.10 19.18
N GLY A 207 -21.80 2.23 19.59
CA GLY A 207 -22.50 3.28 20.32
C GLY A 207 -23.68 3.86 19.53
N PHE A 208 -23.52 3.98 18.20
CA PHE A 208 -24.59 4.42 17.31
C PHE A 208 -25.73 3.39 17.23
N VAL A 209 -25.42 2.10 17.07
CA VAL A 209 -26.43 1.03 17.11
C VAL A 209 -27.16 1.01 18.46
N TRP A 210 -26.42 1.10 19.57
CA TRP A 210 -27.01 1.19 20.91
C TRP A 210 -28.01 2.33 20.99
N TYR A 211 -27.62 3.54 20.56
CA TYR A 211 -28.49 4.71 20.56
C TYR A 211 -29.78 4.46 19.77
N LEU A 212 -29.70 3.81 18.60
CA LEU A 212 -30.87 3.50 17.79
C LEU A 212 -31.79 2.48 18.47
N VAL A 213 -31.22 1.44 19.10
CA VAL A 213 -32.01 0.45 19.83
C VAL A 213 -32.68 1.06 21.06
N SER A 214 -31.97 1.90 21.83
CA SER A 214 -32.51 2.53 23.04
C SER A 214 -33.65 3.52 22.75
N HIS A 215 -33.67 4.11 21.56
CA HIS A 215 -34.75 5.00 21.11
C HIS A 215 -35.89 4.27 20.38
N ASN A 216 -35.93 2.93 20.45
CA ASN A 216 -36.98 2.08 19.88
C ASN A 216 -37.19 2.28 18.37
N TYR A 217 -36.12 2.53 17.61
CA TYR A 217 -36.21 2.53 16.15
C TYR A 217 -36.57 1.14 15.62
N ALA A 218 -37.39 1.09 14.55
CA ALA A 218 -37.72 -0.16 13.88
C ALA A 218 -36.44 -0.84 13.35
N GLN A 219 -36.35 -2.16 13.50
CA GLN A 219 -35.16 -2.94 13.13
C GLN A 219 -34.71 -2.71 11.68
N GLY A 220 -35.67 -2.55 10.76
CA GLY A 220 -35.38 -2.21 9.38
C GLY A 220 -34.66 -0.86 9.24
N THR A 221 -35.13 0.16 9.96
CA THR A 221 -34.54 1.51 9.96
C THR A 221 -33.13 1.47 10.53
N VAL A 222 -32.89 0.70 11.60
CA VAL A 222 -31.56 0.47 12.15
C VAL A 222 -30.64 -0.14 11.09
N SER A 223 -31.09 -1.19 10.39
CA SER A 223 -30.31 -1.81 9.33
C SER A 223 -29.93 -0.86 8.21
N THR A 224 -30.85 0.00 7.76
CA THR A 224 -30.55 0.97 6.72
C THR A 224 -29.56 2.03 7.22
N MET A 225 -29.69 2.49 8.47
CA MET A 225 -28.78 3.48 9.05
C MET A 225 -27.38 2.92 9.28
N VAL A 226 -27.25 1.65 9.71
CA VAL A 226 -25.97 0.95 9.84
C VAL A 226 -25.32 0.73 8.47
N TYR A 227 -26.10 0.39 7.45
CA TYR A 227 -25.59 0.29 6.08
C TYR A 227 -25.00 1.63 5.60
N VAL A 228 -25.74 2.73 5.74
CA VAL A 228 -25.24 4.07 5.37
C VAL A 228 -23.99 4.43 6.18
N TYR A 229 -23.97 4.14 7.48
CA TYR A 229 -22.81 4.36 8.34
C TYR A 229 -21.57 3.61 7.82
N LEU A 230 -21.71 2.32 7.51
CA LEU A 230 -20.60 1.49 7.03
C LEU A 230 -20.09 1.91 5.65
N VAL A 231 -20.96 2.37 4.75
CA VAL A 231 -20.50 2.93 3.47
C VAL A 231 -19.72 4.23 3.70
N LEU A 232 -20.24 5.13 4.53
CA LEU A 232 -19.57 6.40 4.83
C LEU A 232 -18.23 6.18 5.54
N SER A 233 -18.17 5.29 6.54
CA SER A 233 -16.93 4.93 7.20
C SER A 233 -15.93 4.33 6.20
N ALA A 234 -16.38 3.44 5.30
CA ALA A 234 -15.53 2.87 4.26
C ALA A 234 -14.93 3.93 3.33
N MET A 235 -15.68 4.97 2.95
CA MET A 235 -15.15 6.08 2.13
C MET A 235 -14.18 6.95 2.92
N LEU A 236 -14.51 7.27 4.17
CA LEU A 236 -13.69 8.12 5.04
C LEU A 236 -12.38 7.43 5.42
N ILE A 237 -12.40 6.11 5.68
CA ILE A 237 -11.19 5.31 5.91
C ILE A 237 -10.24 5.42 4.70
N VAL A 238 -10.74 5.36 3.46
CA VAL A 238 -9.89 5.53 2.26
C VAL A 238 -9.21 6.90 2.25
N LEU A 239 -9.93 7.96 2.65
CA LEU A 239 -9.37 9.31 2.72
C LEU A 239 -8.32 9.45 3.83
N ILE A 240 -8.57 8.87 5.02
CA ILE A 240 -7.67 8.90 6.17
C ILE A 240 -6.39 8.11 5.91
N THR A 241 -6.50 6.91 5.31
CA THR A 241 -5.34 6.01 5.11
C THR A 241 -4.44 6.44 3.96
N ARG A 242 -4.93 7.28 3.03
CA ARG A 242 -4.15 7.77 1.88
C ARG A 242 -3.04 8.74 2.27
N THR A 243 -3.23 9.55 3.31
CA THR A 243 -2.42 10.75 3.53
C THR A 243 -1.77 10.74 4.92
N ARG A 244 -0.52 11.19 5.01
CA ARG A 244 0.17 11.45 6.31
C ARG A 244 -0.23 12.79 6.96
N LYS A 245 -1.09 13.53 6.28
CA LYS A 245 -1.73 14.77 6.74
C LYS A 245 -3.21 14.48 7.00
N PHE A 246 -3.90 15.40 7.64
CA PHE A 246 -5.35 15.31 7.83
C PHE A 246 -6.07 15.08 6.50
N PHE A 247 -7.13 14.29 6.51
CA PHE A 247 -7.77 13.80 5.29
C PHE A 247 -8.30 14.92 4.38
N TRP A 248 -8.60 16.10 4.95
CA TRP A 248 -9.08 17.28 4.21
C TRP A 248 -7.97 18.10 3.54
N GLN A 249 -6.69 17.85 3.85
CA GLN A 249 -5.56 18.63 3.33
C GLN A 249 -5.01 18.13 2.00
N SER A 250 -5.45 16.96 1.53
CA SER A 250 -4.98 16.38 0.28
C SER A 250 -6.16 15.80 -0.49
N ALA A 251 -6.26 16.17 -1.76
CA ALA A 251 -7.30 15.68 -2.64
C ALA A 251 -6.97 14.28 -3.19
N PRO A 252 -7.96 13.38 -3.34
CA PRO A 252 -7.79 12.12 -4.07
C PRO A 252 -7.47 12.35 -5.54
N SER A 253 -7.02 11.31 -6.26
CA SER A 253 -7.09 11.34 -7.73
C SER A 253 -8.53 11.54 -8.21
N LYS A 254 -8.70 12.18 -9.38
CA LYS A 254 -10.02 12.43 -9.96
C LYS A 254 -10.86 11.15 -10.05
N SER A 255 -10.21 10.05 -10.43
CA SER A 255 -10.87 8.75 -10.57
C SER A 255 -11.37 8.18 -9.24
N VAL A 256 -10.57 8.28 -8.16
CA VAL A 256 -10.99 7.86 -6.81
C VAL A 256 -12.13 8.76 -6.30
N ALA A 257 -11.99 10.08 -6.46
CA ALA A 257 -12.99 11.04 -6.01
C ALA A 257 -14.35 10.81 -6.69
N THR A 258 -14.37 10.63 -8.02
CA THR A 258 -15.60 10.39 -8.78
C THR A 258 -16.31 9.12 -8.31
N VAL A 259 -15.59 8.02 -8.13
CA VAL A 259 -16.21 6.76 -7.71
C VAL A 259 -16.72 6.84 -6.27
N GLN A 260 -16.00 7.50 -5.35
CA GLN A 260 -16.50 7.74 -3.99
C GLN A 260 -17.78 8.59 -3.98
N ILE A 261 -17.84 9.66 -4.78
CA ILE A 261 -19.02 10.51 -4.86
C ILE A 261 -20.22 9.73 -5.41
N ILE A 262 -20.01 8.95 -6.48
CA ILE A 262 -21.06 8.08 -7.05
C ILE A 262 -21.54 7.07 -6.01
N ASP A 263 -20.62 6.47 -5.25
CA ASP A 263 -20.92 5.47 -4.23
C ASP A 263 -21.80 6.04 -3.09
N VAL A 264 -21.43 7.23 -2.62
CA VAL A 264 -22.19 7.95 -1.58
C VAL A 264 -23.57 8.38 -2.09
N LEU A 265 -23.64 8.93 -3.31
CA LEU A 265 -24.91 9.34 -3.92
C LEU A 265 -25.85 8.15 -4.15
N LEU A 266 -25.32 7.03 -4.65
CA LEU A 266 -26.10 5.81 -4.86
C LEU A 266 -26.60 5.24 -3.53
N THR A 267 -25.75 5.25 -2.49
CA THR A 267 -26.12 4.84 -1.14
C THR A 267 -27.26 5.68 -0.57
N PHE A 268 -27.22 7.00 -0.75
CA PHE A 268 -28.30 7.88 -0.30
C PHE A 268 -29.58 7.66 -1.10
N ALA A 269 -29.47 7.47 -2.42
CA ALA A 269 -30.63 7.17 -3.26
C ALA A 269 -31.32 5.86 -2.84
N LEU A 270 -30.55 4.78 -2.61
CA LEU A 270 -31.10 3.50 -2.15
C LEU A 270 -31.79 3.61 -0.78
N ALA A 271 -31.19 4.35 0.16
CA ALA A 271 -31.74 4.55 1.50
C ALA A 271 -33.03 5.39 1.52
N ILE A 272 -33.11 6.44 0.69
CA ILE A 272 -34.29 7.34 0.60
C ILE A 272 -35.43 6.69 -0.20
N LEU A 273 -35.10 5.99 -1.28
CA LEU A 273 -36.11 5.32 -2.12
C LEU A 273 -36.61 4.02 -1.50
N GLY A 274 -35.87 3.44 -0.53
CA GLY A 274 -36.21 2.15 0.06
C GLY A 274 -36.03 0.98 -0.93
N LEU A 275 -35.11 1.12 -1.88
CA LEU A 275 -34.79 0.06 -2.83
C LEU A 275 -33.85 -0.95 -2.16
N ALA A 276 -34.29 -2.21 -2.05
CA ALA A 276 -33.60 -3.30 -1.36
C ALA A 276 -33.34 -3.10 0.15
N MET A 277 -33.77 -1.99 0.75
CA MET A 277 -33.64 -1.71 2.18
C MET A 277 -34.83 -0.90 2.67
N THR A 278 -35.07 -0.84 3.97
CA THR A 278 -36.19 -0.04 4.47
C THR A 278 -35.95 1.45 4.26
N LYS A 279 -37.02 2.16 3.88
CA LYS A 279 -36.98 3.60 3.64
C LYS A 279 -36.68 4.36 4.93
N ILE A 280 -35.75 5.32 4.85
CA ILE A 280 -35.45 6.22 5.96
C ILE A 280 -35.80 7.67 5.63
N ASN A 281 -36.09 8.45 6.67
CA ASN A 281 -36.34 9.89 6.55
C ASN A 281 -35.01 10.65 6.42
N PHE A 282 -35.07 11.85 5.80
CA PHE A 282 -33.92 12.74 5.67
C PHE A 282 -33.27 13.12 7.01
N ALA A 283 -34.05 13.21 8.10
CA ALA A 283 -33.53 13.47 9.44
C ALA A 283 -32.60 12.34 9.94
N ASN A 284 -33.00 11.08 9.73
CA ASN A 284 -32.20 9.91 10.11
C ASN A 284 -30.94 9.81 9.25
N LEU A 285 -31.05 10.11 7.95
CA LEU A 285 -29.89 10.17 7.06
C LEU A 285 -28.90 11.25 7.51
N GLY A 286 -29.39 12.45 7.82
CA GLY A 286 -28.57 13.56 8.31
C GLY A 286 -27.86 13.21 9.62
N LEU A 287 -28.56 12.56 10.56
CA LEU A 287 -27.96 12.08 11.80
C LEU A 287 -26.80 11.11 11.53
N THR A 288 -26.99 10.11 10.65
CA THR A 288 -25.94 9.16 10.29
C THR A 288 -24.72 9.84 9.67
N ILE A 289 -24.93 10.83 8.80
CA ILE A 289 -23.84 11.59 8.16
C ILE A 289 -23.05 12.36 9.22
N ILE A 290 -23.73 13.05 10.14
CA ILE A 290 -23.09 13.81 11.21
C ILE A 290 -22.26 12.88 12.10
N VAL A 291 -22.81 11.74 12.50
CA VAL A 291 -22.09 10.74 13.31
C VAL A 291 -20.85 10.23 12.57
N ALA A 292 -20.96 9.90 11.28
CA ALA A 292 -19.83 9.43 10.48
C ALA A 292 -18.73 10.50 10.30
N LEU A 293 -19.10 11.77 10.09
CA LEU A 293 -18.14 12.86 9.96
C LEU A 293 -17.44 13.18 11.29
N ILE A 294 -18.18 13.21 12.39
CA ILE A 294 -17.60 13.38 13.74
C ILE A 294 -16.65 12.22 14.04
N ALA A 295 -17.06 10.98 13.73
CA ALA A 295 -16.21 9.81 13.87
C ALA A 295 -14.91 9.94 13.07
N ALA A 296 -14.98 10.35 11.80
CA ALA A 296 -13.80 10.57 10.98
C ALA A 296 -12.86 11.64 11.56
N ILE A 297 -13.38 12.76 12.06
CA ILE A 297 -12.57 13.83 12.64
C ILE A 297 -11.87 13.33 13.92
N ILE A 298 -12.60 12.66 14.82
CA ILE A 298 -12.04 12.10 16.06
C ILE A 298 -10.95 11.08 15.73
N ILE A 299 -11.25 10.14 14.84
CA ILE A 299 -10.33 9.07 14.47
C ILE A 299 -9.10 9.63 13.77
N ASP A 300 -9.25 10.58 12.84
CA ASP A 300 -8.12 11.19 12.16
C ASP A 300 -7.20 11.91 13.17
N LEU A 301 -7.76 12.65 14.14
CA LEU A 301 -6.98 13.30 15.21
C LEU A 301 -6.11 12.31 16.01
N PHE A 302 -6.66 11.15 16.39
CA PHE A 302 -5.91 10.11 17.10
C PHE A 302 -4.93 9.36 16.21
N TYR A 303 -5.19 9.27 14.91
CA TYR A 303 -4.45 8.44 13.97
C TYR A 303 -3.27 9.15 13.29
N GLN A 304 -3.35 10.47 13.11
CA GLN A 304 -2.27 11.27 12.52
C GLN A 304 -0.88 11.07 13.17
N PRO A 305 -0.74 11.01 14.50
CA PRO A 305 0.56 10.78 15.15
C PRO A 305 1.19 9.43 14.77
N ILE A 306 0.35 8.41 14.57
CA ILE A 306 0.78 7.04 14.23
C ILE A 306 1.26 6.99 12.77
N MET A 307 0.62 7.73 11.87
CA MET A 307 0.98 7.82 10.45
C MET A 307 2.24 8.66 10.19
N LYS A 308 2.54 9.65 11.03
CA LYS A 308 3.77 10.47 10.92
C LYS A 308 5.04 9.67 11.23
N ASN A 309 4.94 8.65 12.10
CA ASN A 309 6.04 7.76 12.48
C ASN A 309 6.16 6.51 11.57
N LYS A 310 5.57 6.56 10.37
CA LYS A 310 5.60 5.51 9.36
C LYS A 310 6.63 5.83 8.28
#